data_AF-A0A933HKU7-F1
#
_entry.id   AF-A0A933HKU7-F1
#
_cell.length_a   1.000
_cell.length_b   1.000
_cell.length_c   1.000
_cell.angle_alpha   90.00
_cell.angle_beta   90.00
_cell.angle_gamma   90.00
#
_symmetry.space_group_name_H-M   'P 1'
#
loop_
_entity.id
_entity.type
_entity.pdbx_description
1 polymer ?
#
loop_
_entity_poly.entity_id
_entity_poly.type
_entity_poly.pdbx_seq_one_letter_code
_entity_poly.pdbx_strand_id
1 'polypeptide(L)'
;MKSKWIILILCLSFIGLSACGGAAMPTYEPPEPTTLATAATQNRTPVRPTIQPTRASQPTQVPTSSPNALTEPPDAYPLSEVTITLERTVCFGACPAYSVTIHGDGRVEYAGKQFVRVTGAQSKKIPQQAVIELLREFYRVDFTAFRDEYVQGRDIDVSPDGTVQETSVMVTDLPSTFVTWQVGDFRKRVHAYFGAPADFITLAEKIDAVAGTAAWIK
;
A
#
# COMPACT_ATOMS: atom_id res chain seq x y z
N MET A 1 -0.71 -29.94 49.79
CA MET A 1 -0.77 -31.42 49.86
C MET A 1 -1.58 -31.93 48.69
N LYS A 2 -0.97 -32.78 47.83
CA LYS A 2 -1.59 -33.66 46.81
C LYS A 2 -2.24 -32.92 45.61
N SER A 3 -2.07 -33.27 44.34
CA SER A 3 -1.36 -34.37 43.67
C SER A 3 -1.24 -34.03 42.18
N LYS A 4 -0.06 -34.26 41.61
CA LYS A 4 0.24 -34.20 40.18
C LYS A 4 -0.55 -35.29 39.43
N TRP A 5 -1.13 -34.96 38.27
CA TRP A 5 -1.55 -35.94 37.28
C TRP A 5 -0.68 -35.76 36.03
N ILE A 6 0.24 -36.71 35.86
CA ILE A 6 1.04 -36.95 34.66
C ILE A 6 0.18 -37.85 33.78
N ILE A 7 -0.22 -37.36 32.60
CA ILE A 7 -0.77 -38.19 31.54
C ILE A 7 0.29 -38.28 30.45
N LEU A 8 0.90 -39.46 30.41
CA LEU A 8 1.86 -39.94 29.43
C LEU A 8 1.04 -40.46 28.22
N ILE A 9 0.97 -39.70 27.12
CA ILE A 9 0.44 -40.21 25.85
C ILE A 9 1.61 -40.53 24.93
N LEU A 10 1.84 -41.83 24.84
CA LEU A 10 2.70 -42.52 23.89
C LEU A 10 2.02 -42.44 22.51
N CYS A 11 2.49 -41.56 21.62
CA CYS A 11 2.01 -41.56 20.24
C CYS A 11 3.01 -42.31 19.37
N LEU A 12 2.62 -43.53 18.99
CA LEU A 12 3.32 -44.41 18.09
C LEU A 12 3.57 -43.75 16.73
N SER A 13 4.79 -43.97 16.25
CA SER A 13 5.26 -43.77 14.89
C SER A 13 4.34 -44.46 13.86
N PHE A 14 3.80 -43.67 12.93
CA PHE A 14 3.32 -44.19 11.64
C PHE A 14 4.12 -43.51 10.53
N ILE A 15 5.15 -44.23 10.08
CA ILE A 15 5.89 -43.96 8.86
C ILE A 15 4.99 -44.43 7.71
N GLY A 16 4.27 -43.49 7.10
CA GLY A 16 3.51 -43.71 5.87
C GLY A 16 4.26 -43.11 4.69
N LEU A 17 5.14 -43.91 4.07
CA LEU A 17 5.81 -43.57 2.81
C LEU A 17 4.84 -43.87 1.66
N SER A 18 3.96 -42.92 1.33
CA SER A 18 3.14 -43.00 0.12
C SER A 18 3.90 -42.37 -1.05
N ALA A 19 4.31 -43.22 -1.98
CA ALA A 19 4.83 -42.85 -3.29
C ALA A 19 3.74 -42.12 -4.09
N CYS A 20 3.89 -40.82 -4.32
CA CYS A 20 3.16 -40.13 -5.37
C CYS A 20 3.72 -40.56 -6.72
N GLY A 21 2.88 -41.23 -7.52
CA GLY A 21 3.17 -41.55 -8.91
C GLY A 21 3.45 -40.27 -9.72
N GLY A 22 4.59 -40.24 -10.38
CA GLY A 22 4.92 -39.20 -11.34
C GLY A 22 4.02 -39.32 -12.56
N ALA A 23 3.09 -38.39 -12.71
CA ALA A 23 2.49 -38.10 -14.01
C ALA A 23 3.49 -37.25 -14.80
N ALA A 24 3.88 -37.74 -15.98
CA ALA A 24 4.71 -37.00 -16.92
C ALA A 24 4.03 -35.69 -17.31
N MET A 25 4.76 -34.58 -17.19
CA MET A 25 4.31 -33.26 -17.60
C MET A 25 4.17 -33.24 -19.14
N PRO A 26 3.07 -32.74 -19.71
CA PRO A 26 2.98 -32.54 -21.15
C PRO A 26 4.03 -31.52 -21.59
N THR A 27 4.81 -31.86 -22.61
CA THR A 27 5.77 -30.95 -23.23
C THR A 27 5.03 -29.80 -23.89
N TYR A 28 5.31 -28.58 -23.45
CA TYR A 28 4.84 -27.36 -24.09
C TYR A 28 5.61 -27.13 -25.38
N GLU A 29 4.91 -27.23 -26.52
CA GLU A 29 5.44 -26.90 -27.84
C GLU A 29 5.02 -25.46 -28.17
N PRO A 30 5.98 -24.52 -28.34
CA PRO A 30 5.65 -23.14 -28.65
C PRO A 30 5.06 -23.01 -30.06
N PRO A 31 4.07 -22.13 -30.28
CA PRO A 31 3.48 -21.95 -31.60
C PRO A 31 4.48 -21.31 -32.58
N GLU A 32 4.46 -21.78 -33.83
CA GLU A 32 5.31 -21.27 -34.90
C GLU A 32 5.11 -19.77 -35.16
N PRO A 33 6.18 -19.02 -35.49
CA PRO A 33 6.08 -17.61 -35.80
C PRO A 33 5.24 -17.40 -37.07
N THR A 34 4.07 -16.78 -36.91
CA THR A 34 3.25 -16.35 -38.05
C THR A 34 4.00 -15.29 -38.84
N THR A 35 4.29 -15.62 -40.09
CA THR A 35 4.88 -14.73 -41.10
C THR A 35 3.98 -13.51 -41.32
N LEU A 36 4.49 -12.33 -41.00
CA LEU A 36 3.89 -11.04 -41.34
C LEU A 36 3.81 -10.88 -42.87
N ALA A 37 2.60 -10.76 -43.39
CA ALA A 37 2.36 -10.40 -44.77
C ALA A 37 2.78 -8.95 -45.04
N THR A 38 3.64 -8.78 -46.04
CA THR A 38 4.16 -7.52 -46.56
C THR A 38 3.02 -6.66 -47.16
N ALA A 39 2.69 -5.54 -46.52
CA ALA A 39 1.79 -4.55 -47.10
C ALA A 39 2.58 -3.50 -47.90
N ALA A 40 2.07 -3.21 -49.10
CA ALA A 40 2.69 -2.41 -50.15
C ALA A 40 2.94 -0.94 -49.77
N THR A 41 4.11 -0.45 -50.17
CA THR A 41 4.54 0.96 -50.12
C THR A 41 3.66 1.84 -51.01
N GLN A 42 2.96 2.82 -50.41
CA GLN A 42 2.40 3.95 -51.15
C GLN A 42 3.25 5.19 -50.94
N ASN A 43 3.87 5.65 -52.03
CA ASN A 43 4.58 6.92 -52.17
C ASN A 43 3.70 8.09 -51.71
N ARG A 44 4.10 8.77 -50.64
CA ARG A 44 3.63 10.12 -50.31
C ARG A 44 4.82 11.06 -50.31
N THR A 45 4.72 12.07 -51.16
CA THR A 45 5.66 13.18 -51.36
C THR A 45 5.91 13.93 -50.04
N PRO A 46 7.16 14.32 -49.73
CA PRO A 46 7.44 15.05 -48.50
C PRO A 46 7.00 16.52 -48.65
N VAL A 47 5.85 16.86 -48.06
CA VAL A 47 5.50 18.26 -47.81
C VAL A 47 6.31 18.72 -46.59
N ARG A 48 7.31 19.57 -46.82
CA ARG A 48 8.08 20.23 -45.75
C ARG A 48 7.15 21.21 -45.02
N PRO A 49 6.86 21.02 -43.71
CA PRO A 49 6.16 22.02 -42.94
C PRO A 49 7.15 23.13 -42.56
N THR A 50 6.83 24.37 -42.92
CA THR A 50 7.49 25.55 -42.37
C THR A 50 7.06 25.68 -40.90
N ILE A 51 7.92 25.28 -39.97
CA ILE A 51 7.69 25.48 -38.53
C ILE A 51 8.06 26.94 -38.21
N GLN A 52 7.05 27.78 -37.98
CA GLN A 52 7.22 29.06 -37.30
C GLN A 52 7.65 28.80 -35.85
N PRO A 53 8.60 29.57 -35.29
CA PRO A 53 8.98 29.43 -33.89
C PRO A 53 7.84 29.95 -33.02
N THR A 54 7.01 29.03 -32.52
CA THR A 54 6.01 29.32 -31.51
C THR A 54 6.75 29.69 -30.22
N ARG A 55 6.50 30.92 -29.76
CA ARG A 55 6.91 31.45 -28.46
C ARG A 55 6.68 30.40 -27.37
N ALA A 56 7.74 30.03 -26.66
CA ALA A 56 7.69 29.07 -25.56
C ALA A 56 6.65 29.52 -24.52
N SER A 57 5.55 28.78 -24.44
CA SER A 57 4.69 28.79 -23.26
C SER A 57 5.42 28.01 -22.18
N GLN A 58 5.78 28.70 -21.10
CA GLN A 58 6.42 28.15 -19.91
C GLN A 58 5.73 26.86 -19.45
N PRO A 59 6.49 25.87 -18.94
CA PRO A 59 5.89 24.73 -18.28
C PRO A 59 5.06 25.25 -17.10
N THR A 60 3.76 24.94 -17.10
CA THR A 60 2.89 25.12 -15.94
C THR A 60 3.52 24.35 -14.79
N GLN A 61 4.14 25.08 -13.88
CA GLN A 61 4.57 24.51 -12.62
C GLN A 61 3.31 24.02 -11.90
N VAL A 62 3.25 22.71 -11.65
CA VAL A 62 2.32 22.14 -10.68
C VAL A 62 2.48 22.96 -9.40
N PRO A 63 1.41 23.50 -8.80
CA PRO A 63 1.55 24.32 -7.61
C PRO A 63 2.27 23.52 -6.55
N THR A 64 3.48 23.98 -6.27
CA THR A 64 4.34 23.63 -5.16
C THR A 64 3.53 23.72 -3.87
N SER A 65 3.82 22.78 -2.96
CA SER A 65 3.35 22.73 -1.58
C SER A 65 3.04 24.13 -1.00
N SER A 66 1.87 24.23 -0.38
CA SER A 66 1.45 25.44 0.35
C SER A 66 2.59 25.89 1.28
N PRO A 67 3.01 27.17 1.24
CA PRO A 67 4.15 27.68 2.00
C PRO A 67 3.95 27.72 3.53
N ASN A 68 2.89 27.09 4.05
CA ASN A 68 2.52 27.14 5.46
C ASN A 68 2.16 25.77 6.07
N ALA A 69 2.48 24.65 5.40
CA ALA A 69 2.30 23.34 6.02
C ALA A 69 3.37 23.13 7.10
N LEU A 70 2.95 23.10 8.37
CA LEU A 70 3.83 22.78 9.49
C LEU A 70 4.49 21.42 9.24
N THR A 71 5.81 21.34 9.43
CA THR A 71 6.59 20.10 9.24
C THR A 71 6.39 19.11 10.40
N GLU A 72 6.04 19.61 11.58
CA GLU A 72 5.80 18.84 12.81
C GLU A 72 4.44 19.23 13.44
N PRO A 73 3.79 18.33 14.19
CA PRO A 73 2.60 18.67 14.97
C PRO A 73 2.94 19.68 16.08
N PRO A 74 1.98 20.50 16.53
CA PRO A 74 2.18 21.39 17.68
C PRO A 74 2.47 20.60 18.97
N ASP A 75 3.24 21.18 19.89
CA ASP A 75 3.61 20.55 21.16
C ASP A 75 2.40 20.21 22.05
N ALA A 76 1.31 20.98 21.91
CA ALA A 76 0.06 20.77 22.61
C ALA A 76 -1.12 21.12 21.71
N TYR A 77 -2.13 20.25 21.73
CA TYR A 77 -3.36 20.42 20.96
C TYR A 77 -4.50 19.63 21.62
N PRO A 78 -5.75 20.09 21.51
CA PRO A 78 -6.89 19.36 22.02
C PRO A 78 -7.15 18.13 21.13
N LEU A 79 -7.57 17.02 21.76
CA LEU A 79 -7.84 15.79 21.01
C LEU A 79 -8.91 16.01 19.92
N SER A 80 -9.85 16.94 20.12
CA SER A 80 -10.90 17.28 19.13
C SER A 80 -10.37 17.75 17.77
N GLU A 81 -9.12 18.21 17.69
CA GLU A 81 -8.48 18.62 16.44
C GLU A 81 -7.80 17.46 15.69
N VAL A 82 -7.73 16.28 16.31
CA VAL A 82 -7.10 15.10 15.71
C VAL A 82 -8.02 14.47 14.68
N THR A 83 -7.47 14.22 13.49
CA THR A 83 -8.06 13.36 12.47
C THR A 83 -6.99 12.42 11.92
N ILE A 84 -7.33 11.12 11.88
CA ILE A 84 -6.48 10.07 11.29
C ILE A 84 -7.28 9.42 10.16
N THR A 85 -6.74 9.43 8.94
CA THR A 85 -7.39 8.83 7.78
C THR A 85 -6.52 7.75 7.16
N LEU A 86 -7.12 6.61 6.88
CA LEU A 86 -6.54 5.50 6.12
C LEU A 86 -7.33 5.33 4.81
N GLU A 87 -6.63 5.23 3.69
CA GLU A 87 -7.24 4.95 2.38
C GLU A 87 -6.52 3.78 1.71
N ARG A 88 -7.30 2.87 1.13
CA ARG A 88 -6.82 1.76 0.29
C ARG A 88 -7.42 1.83 -1.10
N THR A 89 -6.59 1.58 -2.11
CA THR A 89 -6.99 1.56 -3.52
C THR A 89 -7.22 0.15 -4.04
N VAL A 90 -7.73 0.07 -5.26
CA VAL A 90 -7.87 -1.19 -5.99
C VAL A 90 -6.51 -1.75 -6.45
N CYS A 91 -6.51 -3.04 -6.77
CA CYS A 91 -5.56 -3.75 -7.62
C CYS A 91 -6.36 -4.42 -8.77
N PHE A 92 -5.74 -5.19 -9.67
CA PHE A 92 -6.40 -5.94 -10.74
C PHE A 92 -7.20 -7.15 -10.21
N GLY A 93 -6.92 -7.56 -8.97
CA GLY A 93 -7.70 -8.56 -8.23
C GLY A 93 -8.82 -7.97 -7.37
N ALA A 94 -9.14 -8.64 -6.27
CA ALA A 94 -10.22 -8.27 -5.36
C ALA A 94 -9.73 -7.49 -4.13
N CYS A 95 -8.71 -6.61 -4.29
CA CYS A 95 -8.24 -5.78 -3.18
C CYS A 95 -9.34 -4.81 -2.73
N PRO A 96 -9.77 -4.83 -1.46
CA PRO A 96 -10.82 -3.94 -0.97
C PRO A 96 -10.38 -2.48 -1.04
N ALA A 97 -11.13 -1.66 -1.77
CA ALA A 97 -10.92 -0.22 -1.88
C ALA A 97 -11.90 0.54 -1.00
N TYR A 98 -11.39 1.35 -0.08
CA TYR A 98 -12.17 2.11 0.90
C TYR A 98 -11.34 3.22 1.54
N SER A 99 -12.00 4.10 2.28
CA SER A 99 -11.36 5.00 3.23
C SER A 99 -12.01 4.90 4.60
N VAL A 100 -11.23 5.13 5.65
CA VAL A 100 -11.74 5.27 7.00
C VAL A 100 -11.08 6.45 7.70
N THR A 101 -11.87 7.27 8.37
CA THR A 101 -11.44 8.44 9.14
C THR A 101 -11.83 8.25 10.60
N ILE A 102 -10.85 8.41 11.50
CA ILE A 102 -11.01 8.36 12.94
C ILE A 102 -10.80 9.79 13.47
N HIS A 103 -11.80 10.33 14.16
CA HIS A 103 -11.72 11.62 14.82
C HIS A 103 -11.31 11.48 16.28
N GLY A 104 -10.74 12.53 16.83
CA GLY A 104 -10.35 12.61 18.24
C GLY A 104 -11.44 12.27 19.26
N ASP A 105 -12.69 12.56 18.94
CA ASP A 105 -13.84 12.24 19.80
C ASP A 105 -14.31 10.77 19.68
N GLY A 106 -13.57 9.93 18.95
CA GLY A 106 -13.88 8.53 18.71
C GLY A 106 -14.93 8.27 17.63
N ARG A 107 -15.40 9.27 16.88
CA ARG A 107 -16.21 9.01 15.67
C ARG A 107 -15.34 8.37 14.61
N VAL A 108 -15.87 7.33 13.98
CA VAL A 108 -15.27 6.64 12.84
C VAL A 108 -16.21 6.75 11.65
N GLU A 109 -15.71 7.24 10.53
CA GLU A 109 -16.42 7.37 9.26
C GLU A 109 -15.75 6.48 8.22
N TYR A 110 -16.49 5.57 7.62
CA TYR A 110 -16.00 4.67 6.58
C TYR A 110 -16.72 4.95 5.26
N ALA A 111 -15.99 4.86 4.15
CA ALA A 111 -16.55 4.92 2.81
C ALA A 111 -16.01 3.77 1.96
N GLY A 112 -16.85 2.75 1.75
CA GLY A 112 -16.52 1.59 0.93
C GLY A 112 -16.70 1.88 -0.57
N LYS A 113 -15.73 1.49 -1.40
CA LYS A 113 -15.75 1.70 -2.86
C LYS A 113 -15.95 0.38 -3.61
N GLN A 114 -14.89 -0.42 -3.76
CA GLN A 114 -14.88 -1.64 -4.58
C GLN A 114 -14.36 -2.85 -3.80
N PHE A 115 -14.80 -4.05 -4.16
CA PHE A 115 -14.38 -5.32 -3.55
C PHE A 115 -14.56 -5.40 -2.02
N VAL A 116 -15.43 -4.56 -1.46
CA VAL A 116 -15.83 -4.54 -0.05
C VAL A 116 -17.16 -5.28 0.14
N ARG A 117 -17.46 -5.67 1.39
CA ARG A 117 -18.75 -6.28 1.76
C ARG A 117 -19.84 -5.20 1.83
N VAL A 118 -19.48 -4.02 2.34
CA VAL A 118 -20.37 -2.86 2.48
C VAL A 118 -19.78 -1.68 1.71
N THR A 119 -20.52 -1.21 0.70
CA THR A 119 -20.21 -0.01 -0.09
C THR A 119 -20.89 1.23 0.51
N GLY A 120 -20.38 2.41 0.18
CA GLY A 120 -20.92 3.68 0.66
C GLY A 120 -20.52 4.03 2.09
N ALA A 121 -21.18 5.05 2.63
CA ALA A 121 -20.87 5.61 3.93
C ALA A 121 -21.36 4.72 5.08
N GLN A 122 -20.51 4.54 6.10
CA GLN A 122 -20.84 3.92 7.37
C GLN A 122 -20.24 4.75 8.50
N SER A 123 -20.83 4.69 9.68
CA SER A 123 -20.24 5.35 10.85
C SER A 123 -20.40 4.51 12.10
N LYS A 124 -19.47 4.68 13.03
CA LYS A 124 -19.57 4.13 14.38
C LYS A 124 -18.82 5.02 15.38
N LYS A 125 -18.90 4.64 16.65
CA LYS A 125 -18.14 5.26 17.74
C LYS A 125 -17.19 4.22 18.33
N ILE A 126 -15.97 4.64 18.65
CA ILE A 126 -15.00 3.88 19.44
C ILE A 126 -14.68 4.64 20.73
N PRO A 127 -14.17 3.96 21.77
CA PRO A 127 -13.70 4.65 22.97
C PRO A 127 -12.60 5.65 22.62
N GLN A 128 -12.65 6.85 23.19
CA GLN A 128 -11.62 7.88 23.02
C GLN A 128 -10.22 7.37 23.40
N GLN A 129 -10.13 6.46 24.38
CA GLN A 129 -8.88 5.80 24.75
C GLN A 129 -8.23 5.08 23.57
N ALA A 130 -8.99 4.45 22.68
CA ALA A 130 -8.44 3.77 21.51
C ALA A 130 -7.80 4.76 20.52
N VAL A 131 -8.33 5.98 20.41
CA VAL A 131 -7.72 7.06 19.62
C VAL A 131 -6.41 7.52 20.26
N ILE A 132 -6.36 7.62 21.59
CA ILE A 132 -5.15 7.99 22.34
C ILE A 132 -4.06 6.92 22.16
N GLU A 133 -4.39 5.63 22.25
CA GLU A 133 -3.43 4.56 21.99
C GLU A 133 -2.91 4.61 20.55
N LEU A 134 -3.81 4.85 19.59
CA LEU A 134 -3.41 5.00 18.19
C LEU A 134 -2.45 6.18 18.01
N LEU A 135 -2.72 7.34 18.62
CA LEU A 135 -1.80 8.48 18.60
C LEU A 135 -0.43 8.16 19.19
N ARG A 136 -0.37 7.40 20.29
CA ARG A 136 0.92 6.95 20.85
C ARG A 136 1.72 6.14 19.84
N GLU A 137 1.06 5.34 19.00
CA GLU A 137 1.74 4.60 17.93
C GLU A 137 2.29 5.54 16.84
N PHE A 138 1.56 6.59 16.45
CA PHE A 138 2.09 7.62 15.52
C PHE A 138 3.38 8.26 16.04
N TYR A 139 3.42 8.59 17.33
CA TYR A 139 4.65 9.10 17.96
C TYR A 139 5.73 8.03 18.11
N ARG A 140 5.38 6.79 18.48
CA ARG A 140 6.33 5.69 18.65
C ARG A 140 7.10 5.37 17.36
N VAL A 141 6.41 5.42 16.21
CA VAL A 141 7.03 5.14 14.90
C VAL A 141 7.63 6.38 14.24
N ASP A 142 7.57 7.53 14.91
CA ASP A 142 8.02 8.81 14.38
C ASP A 142 7.39 9.11 13.00
N PHE A 143 6.05 9.15 12.95
CA PHE A 143 5.31 9.19 11.69
C PHE A 143 5.71 10.36 10.76
N THR A 144 6.15 11.49 11.32
CA THR A 144 6.60 12.66 10.55
C THR A 144 7.90 12.40 9.80
N ALA A 145 8.75 11.51 10.31
CA ALA A 145 10.00 11.10 9.69
C ALA A 145 9.84 10.13 8.51
N PHE A 146 8.66 9.53 8.31
CA PHE A 146 8.41 8.76 7.09
C PHE A 146 8.49 9.66 5.86
N ARG A 147 8.99 9.10 4.75
CA ARG A 147 8.93 9.75 3.45
C ARG A 147 7.48 9.93 3.04
N ASP A 148 7.23 10.93 2.21
CA ASP A 148 5.87 11.17 1.70
C ASP A 148 5.40 10.04 0.77
N GLU A 149 6.33 9.31 0.14
CA GLU A 149 6.03 8.26 -0.82
C GLU A 149 7.01 7.07 -0.76
N TYR A 150 6.45 5.88 -0.91
CA TYR A 150 7.14 4.60 -1.07
C TYR A 150 6.51 3.84 -2.25
N VAL A 151 7.13 3.93 -3.42
CA VAL A 151 6.66 3.29 -4.66
C VAL A 151 7.63 2.25 -5.25
N GLN A 152 8.77 2.04 -4.60
CA GLN A 152 9.84 1.16 -5.07
C GLN A 152 10.49 0.44 -3.88
N GLY A 153 10.86 -0.82 -4.09
CA GLY A 153 11.68 -1.59 -3.17
C GLY A 153 13.16 -1.36 -3.45
N ARG A 154 14.01 -1.78 -2.51
CA ARG A 154 15.46 -1.79 -2.68
C ARG A 154 15.95 -3.22 -2.59
N ASP A 155 16.85 -3.57 -3.48
CA ASP A 155 17.52 -4.87 -3.51
C ASP A 155 19.00 -4.65 -3.85
N ILE A 156 19.77 -5.73 -3.91
CA ILE A 156 21.17 -5.69 -4.33
C ILE A 156 21.42 -6.63 -5.50
N ASP A 157 22.18 -6.12 -6.48
CA ASP A 157 22.78 -6.93 -7.52
C ASP A 157 24.25 -7.18 -7.16
N VAL A 158 24.69 -8.44 -7.23
CA VAL A 158 26.09 -8.82 -6.99
C VAL A 158 26.69 -9.31 -8.30
N SER A 159 27.64 -8.55 -8.83
CA SER A 159 28.35 -8.89 -10.07
C SER A 159 29.29 -10.09 -9.87
N PRO A 160 29.68 -10.81 -10.95
CA PRO A 160 30.60 -11.95 -10.85
C PRO A 160 31.97 -11.62 -10.22
N ASP A 161 32.40 -10.36 -10.29
CA ASP A 161 33.64 -9.88 -9.67
C ASP A 161 33.50 -9.52 -8.18
N GLY A 162 32.31 -9.73 -7.59
CA GLY A 162 32.00 -9.43 -6.20
C GLY A 162 31.54 -8.00 -5.94
N THR A 163 31.37 -7.17 -6.98
CA THR A 163 30.84 -5.81 -6.82
C THR A 163 29.36 -5.84 -6.42
N VAL A 164 29.01 -5.16 -5.33
CA VAL A 164 27.63 -5.00 -4.85
C VAL A 164 27.09 -3.65 -5.32
N GLN A 165 25.94 -3.67 -5.98
CA GLN A 165 25.21 -2.48 -6.40
C GLN A 165 23.80 -2.51 -5.84
N GLU A 166 23.38 -1.42 -5.20
CA GLU A 166 21.98 -1.24 -4.84
C GLU A 166 21.15 -1.03 -6.10
N THR A 167 20.03 -1.74 -6.19
CA THR A 167 19.09 -1.67 -7.29
C THR A 167 17.69 -1.34 -6.78
N SER A 168 16.87 -0.73 -7.64
CA SER A 168 15.49 -0.39 -7.33
C SER A 168 14.56 -1.40 -7.98
N VAL A 169 13.66 -1.96 -7.17
CA VAL A 169 12.67 -2.94 -7.63
C VAL A 169 11.32 -2.27 -7.72
N MET A 170 10.71 -2.34 -8.90
CA MET A 170 9.33 -1.96 -9.12
C MET A 170 8.46 -3.20 -9.17
N VAL A 171 7.32 -3.15 -8.50
CA VAL A 171 6.28 -4.17 -8.59
C VAL A 171 5.05 -3.56 -9.21
N THR A 172 4.25 -4.36 -9.90
CA THR A 172 2.96 -3.94 -10.42
C THR A 172 1.84 -4.61 -9.63
N ASP A 173 0.64 -4.05 -9.75
CA ASP A 173 -0.60 -4.67 -9.28
C ASP A 173 -0.77 -4.81 -7.74
N LEU A 174 -0.12 -3.97 -6.95
CA LEU A 174 -0.43 -3.83 -5.52
C LEU A 174 -1.49 -2.73 -5.27
N PRO A 175 -2.29 -2.82 -4.20
CA PRO A 175 -3.06 -1.66 -3.75
C PRO A 175 -2.13 -0.63 -3.10
N SER A 176 -2.40 0.65 -3.32
CA SER A 176 -1.79 1.72 -2.52
C SER A 176 -2.51 1.84 -1.18
N THR A 177 -1.74 2.13 -0.14
CA THR A 177 -2.21 2.54 1.19
C THR A 177 -1.78 3.98 1.44
N PHE A 178 -2.70 4.81 1.89
CA PHE A 178 -2.39 6.17 2.34
C PHE A 178 -2.77 6.31 3.80
N VAL A 179 -1.87 6.86 4.61
CA VAL A 179 -2.17 7.28 5.98
C VAL A 179 -2.00 8.79 6.05
N THR A 180 -3.02 9.49 6.54
CA THR A 180 -2.99 10.93 6.79
C THR A 180 -3.20 11.17 8.28
N TRP A 181 -2.31 11.94 8.89
CA TRP A 181 -2.48 12.46 10.24
C TRP A 181 -2.61 13.98 10.17
N GLN A 182 -3.66 14.50 10.77
CA GLN A 182 -3.95 15.93 10.84
C GLN A 182 -4.24 16.34 12.28
N VAL A 183 -3.69 17.50 12.67
CA VAL A 183 -3.89 18.16 13.96
C VAL A 183 -3.90 19.66 13.72
N GLY A 184 -5.05 20.32 13.85
CA GLY A 184 -5.20 21.73 13.50
C GLY A 184 -4.72 21.98 12.06
N ASP A 185 -3.74 22.86 11.90
CA ASP A 185 -3.10 23.20 10.62
C ASP A 185 -1.99 22.24 10.19
N PHE A 186 -1.47 21.41 11.11
CA PHE A 186 -0.48 20.39 10.79
C PHE A 186 -1.15 19.24 10.02
N ARG A 187 -0.50 18.78 8.95
CA ARG A 187 -0.94 17.62 8.18
C ARG A 187 0.25 16.89 7.55
N LYS A 188 0.36 15.59 7.82
CA LYS A 188 1.27 14.66 7.15
C LYS A 188 0.48 13.58 6.44
N ARG A 189 0.82 13.30 5.17
CA ARG A 189 0.29 12.17 4.41
C ARG A 189 1.44 11.35 3.87
N VAL A 190 1.36 10.03 4.04
CA VAL A 190 2.31 9.07 3.50
C VAL A 190 1.58 8.15 2.53
N HIS A 191 2.14 7.97 1.34
CA HIS A 191 1.69 7.03 0.32
C HIS A 191 2.62 5.83 0.28
N ALA A 192 2.07 4.64 0.54
CA ALA A 192 2.77 3.39 0.41
C ALA A 192 2.13 2.52 -0.68
N TYR A 193 2.86 2.32 -1.75
CA TYR A 193 2.56 1.33 -2.78
C TYR A 193 3.49 0.11 -2.66
N PHE A 194 4.80 0.34 -2.52
CA PHE A 194 5.80 -0.70 -2.34
C PHE A 194 7.07 -0.17 -1.65
N GLY A 195 7.72 -1.02 -0.85
CA GLY A 195 8.96 -0.67 -0.15
C GLY A 195 8.79 0.22 1.09
N ALA A 196 7.57 0.37 1.60
CA ALA A 196 7.33 1.06 2.87
C ALA A 196 7.91 0.26 4.06
N PRO A 197 8.44 0.94 5.10
CA PRO A 197 8.96 0.26 6.29
C PRO A 197 7.90 -0.57 7.01
N ALA A 198 8.32 -1.65 7.68
CA ALA A 198 7.42 -2.53 8.42
C ALA A 198 6.57 -1.78 9.47
N ASP A 199 7.16 -0.81 10.17
CA ASP A 199 6.44 0.02 11.15
C ASP A 199 5.27 0.80 10.52
N PHE A 200 5.41 1.29 9.27
CA PHE A 200 4.31 1.95 8.55
C PHE A 200 3.19 0.96 8.23
N ILE A 201 3.54 -0.24 7.74
CA ILE A 201 2.57 -1.30 7.43
C ILE A 201 1.79 -1.70 8.69
N THR A 202 2.50 -1.96 9.79
CA THR A 202 1.88 -2.29 11.08
C THR A 202 1.02 -1.15 11.61
N LEU A 203 1.41 0.12 11.43
CA LEU A 203 0.57 1.26 11.81
C LEU A 203 -0.74 1.27 11.00
N ALA A 204 -0.70 1.06 9.69
CA ALA A 204 -1.89 1.02 8.85
C ALA A 204 -2.84 -0.12 9.27
N GLU A 205 -2.31 -1.30 9.58
CA GLU A 205 -3.09 -2.43 10.13
C GLU A 205 -3.72 -2.12 11.49
N LYS A 206 -3.00 -1.42 12.37
CA LYS A 206 -3.55 -0.96 13.66
C LYS A 206 -4.70 0.02 13.45
N ILE A 207 -4.60 0.93 12.47
CA ILE A 207 -5.70 1.86 12.14
C ILE A 207 -6.95 1.06 11.73
N ASP A 208 -6.82 0.02 10.89
CA ASP A 208 -7.96 -0.85 10.56
C ASP A 208 -8.56 -1.55 11.75
N ALA A 209 -7.71 -2.13 12.59
CA ALA A 209 -8.15 -2.88 13.76
C ALA A 209 -8.95 -1.97 14.71
N VAL A 210 -8.44 -0.77 14.98
CA VAL A 210 -9.11 0.24 15.81
C VAL A 210 -10.41 0.72 15.15
N ALA A 211 -10.37 1.02 13.85
CA ALA A 211 -11.54 1.38 13.08
C ALA A 211 -12.53 0.21 12.88
N GLY A 212 -12.14 -1.02 13.18
CA GLY A 212 -12.88 -2.26 12.95
C GLY A 212 -13.38 -2.42 11.52
N THR A 213 -12.53 -2.14 10.53
CA THR A 213 -12.89 -2.20 9.10
C THR A 213 -13.27 -3.62 8.64
N ALA A 214 -12.83 -4.66 9.36
CA ALA A 214 -13.23 -6.06 9.17
C ALA A 214 -14.76 -6.28 9.10
N ALA A 215 -15.54 -5.41 9.75
CA ALA A 215 -17.01 -5.46 9.66
C ALA A 215 -17.55 -5.13 8.26
N TRP A 216 -16.78 -4.39 7.45
CA TRP A 216 -17.22 -3.85 6.15
C TRP A 216 -16.43 -4.39 4.94
N ILE A 217 -15.24 -4.93 5.14
CA ILE A 217 -14.40 -5.50 4.08
C ILE A 217 -14.58 -7.03 4.01
N LYS A 218 -14.43 -7.62 2.82
CA LYS A 218 -14.69 -9.05 2.58
C LYS A 218 -13.66 -9.95 3.24
#